data_AF-A0A820M611-F1
#
_entry.id   AF-A0A820M611-F1
#
_cell.length_a   1.000
_cell.length_b   1.000
_cell.length_c   1.000
_cell.angle_alpha   90.00
_cell.angle_beta   90.00
_cell.angle_gamma   90.00
#
_symmetry.space_group_name_H-M   'P 1'
#
loop_
_entity.id
_entity.type
_entity.pdbx_description
1 polymer ?
#
loop_
_entity_poly.entity_id
_entity_poly.type
_entity_poly.pdbx_seq_one_letter_code
_entity_poly.pdbx_strand_id
1 'polypeptide(L)' 'MKWTEYVVEYFIISIYLCSYYKQVNSLENGLLRQPPMGWLTWQRFRCVTDCDAFPDTCISEKLIRTQAQM' A
#
# COMPACT_ATOMS: atom_id res chain seq x y z
N MET A 1 -6.71 -43.67 -29.27
CA MET A 1 -5.75 -43.24 -28.23
C MET A 1 -5.25 -41.82 -28.53
N LYS A 2 -6.17 -40.85 -28.68
CA LYS A 2 -5.85 -39.40 -28.84
C LYS A 2 -6.24 -38.60 -27.60
N TRP A 3 -7.13 -39.18 -26.79
CA TRP A 3 -7.61 -38.62 -25.54
C TRP A 3 -6.48 -38.42 -24.52
N THR A 4 -5.53 -39.36 -24.48
CA THR A 4 -4.34 -39.27 -23.64
C THR A 4 -3.43 -38.11 -24.03
N GLU A 5 -3.30 -37.80 -25.32
CA GLU A 5 -2.46 -36.71 -25.85
C GLU A 5 -3.08 -35.34 -25.53
N TYR A 6 -4.38 -35.17 -25.78
CA TYR A 6 -5.10 -33.93 -25.41
C TYR A 6 -5.01 -33.63 -23.91
N VAL A 7 -5.17 -34.65 -23.05
CA VAL A 7 -5.06 -34.47 -21.59
C VAL A 7 -3.67 -33.99 -21.19
N VAL A 8 -2.62 -34.50 -21.83
CA VAL A 8 -1.23 -34.08 -21.58
C VAL A 8 -0.99 -32.65 -22.05
N GLU A 9 -1.47 -32.27 -23.24
CA GLU A 9 -1.34 -30.90 -23.77
C GLU A 9 -2.05 -29.86 -22.88
N TYR A 10 -3.28 -30.13 -22.45
CA TYR A 10 -4.02 -29.22 -21.56
C TYR A 10 -3.33 -29.05 -20.20
N PHE A 11 -2.73 -30.12 -19.67
CA PHE A 11 -2.00 -30.09 -18.41
C PHE A 11 -0.71 -29.24 -18.52
N ILE A 12 0.05 -29.40 -19.61
CA ILE A 12 1.24 -28.59 -19.88
C ILE A 12 0.86 -27.11 -19.99
N ILE A 13 -0.20 -26.78 -20.74
CA ILE A 13 -0.70 -25.41 -20.87
C ILE A 13 -1.09 -24.84 -19.50
N SER A 14 -1.76 -25.60 -18.66
CA SER A 14 -2.13 -25.19 -17.30
C SER A 14 -0.91 -24.86 -16.42
N ILE A 15 0.16 -25.66 -16.50
CA ILE A 15 1.40 -25.41 -15.74
C ILE A 15 2.10 -24.13 -16.23
N TYR A 16 2.19 -23.94 -17.56
CA TYR A 16 2.76 -22.73 -18.14
C TYR A 16 1.96 -21.48 -17.74
N LEU A 17 0.62 -21.58 -17.70
CA LEU A 17 -0.24 -20.51 -17.23
C LEU A 17 -0.05 -20.23 -15.73
N CYS A 18 0.00 -21.25 -14.87
CA CYS A 18 0.26 -21.08 -13.42
C CYS A 18 1.64 -20.48 -13.12
N SER A 19 2.68 -20.88 -13.86
CA SER A 19 4.04 -20.34 -13.76
C SER A 19 4.14 -18.85 -14.12
N TYR A 20 3.26 -18.39 -15.01
CA TYR A 20 3.20 -16.98 -15.42
C TYR A 20 2.65 -16.07 -14.32
N TYR A 21 1.78 -16.58 -13.44
CA TYR A 21 1.24 -15.79 -12.34
C TYR A 21 2.31 -15.57 -11.26
N LYS A 22 2.67 -14.29 -11.05
CA LYS A 22 3.55 -13.89 -9.95
C LYS A 22 2.77 -13.94 -8.64
N GLN A 23 3.24 -14.74 -7.69
CA GLN A 23 2.73 -14.71 -6.32
C GLN A 23 3.15 -13.40 -5.65
N VAL A 24 2.17 -12.67 -5.10
CA VAL A 24 2.40 -11.49 -4.27
C VAL A 24 2.07 -11.86 -2.84
N ASN A 25 3.01 -11.62 -1.92
CA ASN A 25 2.79 -11.84 -0.50
C ASN A 25 2.28 -10.54 0.14
N SER A 26 1.22 -10.65 0.95
CA SER A 26 0.78 -9.58 1.83
C SER A 26 1.69 -9.47 3.07
N LEU A 27 1.69 -8.30 3.70
CA LEU A 27 2.35 -8.09 4.99
C LEU A 27 1.44 -8.60 6.12
N GLU A 28 1.70 -9.80 6.64
CA GLU A 28 0.92 -10.42 7.72
C GLU A 28 1.42 -10.03 9.13
N ASN A 29 1.37 -8.74 9.48
CA ASN A 29 1.74 -8.24 10.82
C ASN A 29 0.54 -8.01 11.75
N GLY A 30 -0.68 -8.37 11.33
CA GLY A 30 -1.92 -8.19 12.09
C GLY A 30 -2.50 -6.78 12.08
N LEU A 31 -1.82 -5.79 11.47
CA LEU A 31 -2.29 -4.41 11.37
C LEU A 31 -3.06 -4.17 10.06
N LEU A 32 -3.75 -3.03 9.98
CA LEU A 32 -4.44 -2.54 8.77
C LEU A 32 -5.41 -3.57 8.14
N ARG A 33 -6.07 -4.42 8.97
CA ARG A 33 -7.12 -5.36 8.54
C ARG A 33 -8.35 -4.66 7.96
N GLN A 34 -8.51 -3.37 8.26
CA GLN A 34 -9.42 -2.43 7.61
C GLN A 34 -8.62 -1.22 7.13
N PRO A 35 -9.11 -0.46 6.13
CA PRO A 35 -8.43 0.75 5.67
C PRO A 35 -8.12 1.70 6.85
N PRO A 36 -6.87 2.19 6.99
CA PRO A 36 -6.54 3.11 8.06
C PRO A 36 -7.28 4.43 7.88
N MET A 37 -7.86 4.93 8.96
CA MET A 37 -8.43 6.27 9.04
C MET A 37 -7.53 7.12 9.94
N GLY A 38 -7.29 8.37 9.53
CA GLY A 38 -6.43 9.28 10.28
C GLY A 38 -6.16 10.57 9.54
N TRP A 39 -5.11 11.26 9.99
CA TRP A 39 -4.69 12.55 9.47
C TRP A 39 -3.26 12.47 8.92
N LEU A 40 -2.97 13.23 7.86
CA LEU A 40 -1.66 13.29 7.21
C LEU A 40 -1.25 14.73 6.95
N THR A 41 -0.03 15.10 7.37
CA THR A 41 0.55 16.44 7.21
C THR A 41 0.61 16.90 5.74
N TRP A 42 0.98 15.98 4.84
CA TRP A 42 1.49 16.34 3.52
C TRP A 42 0.51 17.12 2.64
N GLN A 43 -0.73 16.66 2.51
CA GLN A 43 -1.66 17.23 1.52
C GLN A 43 -1.95 18.72 1.79
N ARG A 44 -2.04 19.12 3.07
CA ARG A 44 -2.38 20.49 3.49
C ARG A 44 -1.18 21.37 3.81
N PHE A 45 -0.15 20.81 4.45
CA PHE A 45 0.98 21.56 5.02
C PHE A 45 2.30 21.36 4.26
N ARG A 46 2.38 20.36 3.36
CA ARG A 46 3.52 20.12 2.46
C ARG A 46 4.85 20.04 3.24
N CYS A 47 5.89 20.69 2.74
CA CYS A 47 7.24 20.75 3.30
C CYS A 47 7.55 22.16 3.82
N VAL A 48 6.59 22.85 4.44
CA VAL A 48 6.85 24.18 5.01
C VAL A 48 7.71 23.99 6.26
N THR A 49 8.99 24.38 6.19
CA THR A 49 9.94 24.27 7.32
C THR A 49 10.36 25.63 7.89
N ASP A 50 10.06 26.73 7.19
CA ASP A 50 10.29 28.08 7.69
C ASP A 50 9.22 28.43 8.73
N CYS A 51 9.53 28.16 9.99
CA CYS A 51 8.63 28.40 11.10
C CYS A 51 8.62 29.86 11.58
N ASP A 52 9.62 30.66 11.20
CA ASP A 52 9.64 32.09 11.55
C ASP A 52 8.62 32.84 10.69
N ALA A 53 8.56 32.52 9.40
CA ALA A 53 7.56 33.07 8.50
C ALA A 53 6.17 32.42 8.66
N PHE A 54 6.11 31.13 9.03
CA PHE A 54 4.87 30.33 9.07
C PHE A 54 4.67 29.56 10.40
N PRO A 55 4.52 30.25 11.54
CA PRO A 55 4.57 29.63 12.87
C PRO A 55 3.45 28.63 13.18
N ASP A 56 2.32 28.68 12.47
CA ASP A 56 1.17 27.78 12.70
C ASP A 56 0.99 26.71 11.62
N THR A 57 1.68 26.84 10.47
CA THR A 57 1.53 25.91 9.34
C THR A 57 2.83 25.20 8.97
N CYS A 58 3.97 25.60 9.54
CA CYS A 58 5.20 24.86 9.36
C CYS A 58 5.11 23.47 10.01
N ILE A 59 5.80 22.50 9.43
CA ILE A 59 5.92 21.14 9.97
C ILE A 59 6.73 21.21 11.27
N SER A 60 6.01 21.17 12.40
CA SER A 60 6.56 21.31 13.73
C SER A 60 5.79 20.45 14.74
N GLU A 61 6.39 20.23 15.91
CA GLU A 61 5.70 19.57 17.04
C GLU A 61 4.41 20.32 17.42
N LYS A 62 4.45 21.65 17.42
CA LYS A 62 3.29 22.51 17.69
C LYS A 62 2.13 22.18 16.76
N LEU A 63 2.37 22.15 15.45
CA LEU A 63 1.36 21.81 14.46
C LEU A 63 0.73 20.44 14.74
N ILE A 64 1.54 19.40 14.93
CA ILE A 64 1.05 18.03 15.13
C ILE A 64 0.23 17.92 16.43
N ARG A 65 0.68 18.57 17.52
CA ARG A 65 -0.06 18.61 18.78
C ARG A 65 -1.40 19.31 18.64
N THR A 66 -1.45 20.43 17.93
CA THR A 66 -2.71 21.14 17.65
C THR A 66 -3.68 20.23 16.88
N GLN A 67 -3.22 19.52 15.84
CA GLN A 67 -4.08 18.61 15.07
C GLN A 67 -4.58 17.41 15.88
N ALA A 68 -3.80 16.95 16.87
CA ALA A 68 -4.23 15.89 17.78
C ALA A 68 -5.22 16.36 18.87
N GLN A 69 -5.32 17.68 19.11
CA GLN A 69 -6.18 18.29 20.14
C GLN A 69 -7.47 18.92 19.58
N MET A 70 -7.60 19.02 18.26
CA MET A 70 -8.82 19.47 17.58
C MET A 70 -9.88 18.36 17.56
#